data_AF-A0A9N9I846-F1
#
_entry.id   AF-A0A9N9I846-F1
#
_cell.length_a   1.000
_cell.length_b   1.000
_cell.length_c   1.000
_cell.angle_alpha   90.00
_cell.angle_beta   90.00
_cell.angle_gamma   90.00
#
_symmetry.space_group_name_H-M   'P 1'
#
loop_
_entity.id
_entity.type
_entity.pdbx_description
1 polymer ?
#
loop_
_entity_poly.entity_id
_entity_poly.type
_entity_poly.pdbx_seq_one_letter_code
_entity_poly.pdbx_strand_id
1 'polypeptide(L)'
;AWNESDLCKVIILKATGNKAFCAGGDVKQQGEGQHAIKFFEEEYQLNHLIATLDKPFVSFLDVGGGVGLSVHAPFRVATENTVFAMPETKIGFFPDVGGSFFLPRMDGEVGTYLALTGASLKGLDVFLSGIATHYVPSQRLPLLENRLSEIECDDHEVINAAIEEFVAEHNHDHSYALGGNVRKSIDRVEDILKALEQENSNWSRKTINTILQMSPTSLKEKSDFARGVKHLLVEKEKTPPKWDPPSLEEVFDVDIDEFYFNPSGTQELELLNI
;
A
#
# COMPACT_ATOMS: atom_id res chain seq x y z
N ALA A 1 4.35 24.81 -6.04
CA ALA A 1 4.96 25.57 -4.92
C ALA A 1 6.37 25.06 -4.56
N TRP A 2 6.54 23.95 -3.81
CA TRP A 2 7.91 23.47 -3.49
C TRP A 2 8.65 22.90 -4.71
N ASN A 3 7.95 22.28 -5.67
CA ASN A 3 8.58 21.77 -6.91
C ASN A 3 9.28 22.89 -7.70
N GLU A 4 8.67 24.08 -7.75
CA GLU A 4 9.16 25.24 -8.50
C GLU A 4 10.19 26.09 -7.73
N SER A 5 10.46 25.75 -6.46
CA SER A 5 11.30 26.56 -5.59
C SER A 5 12.75 26.09 -5.61
N ASP A 6 13.66 26.98 -6.01
CA ASP A 6 15.10 26.73 -5.95
C ASP A 6 15.62 26.59 -4.51
N LEU A 7 14.90 27.14 -3.52
CA LEU A 7 15.26 27.03 -2.10
C LEU A 7 14.89 25.67 -1.50
N CYS A 8 13.92 24.96 -2.09
CA CYS A 8 13.56 23.63 -1.65
C CYS A 8 14.45 22.59 -2.34
N LYS A 9 15.22 21.86 -1.54
CA LYS A 9 16.15 20.82 -2.02
C LYS A 9 15.65 19.41 -1.74
N VAL A 10 14.95 19.22 -0.61
CA VAL A 10 14.39 17.94 -0.19
C VAL A 10 13.02 18.19 0.42
N ILE A 11 12.05 17.33 0.10
CA ILE A 11 10.74 17.30 0.73
C ILE A 11 10.71 16.09 1.66
N ILE A 12 10.40 16.31 2.95
CA ILE A 12 10.29 15.24 3.95
C ILE A 12 8.83 15.12 4.38
N LEU A 13 8.26 13.92 4.22
CA LEU A 13 6.96 13.56 4.76
C LEU A 13 7.15 12.73 6.03
N LYS A 14 6.52 13.16 7.13
CA LYS A 14 6.60 12.48 8.43
C LYS A 14 5.29 12.58 9.22
N ALA A 15 5.07 11.63 10.11
CA ALA A 15 3.97 11.60 11.05
C ALA A 15 4.14 12.68 12.13
N THR A 16 3.04 13.11 12.74
CA THR A 16 3.09 13.79 14.04
C THR A 16 2.54 12.87 15.14
N GLY A 17 3.38 12.55 16.13
CA GLY A 17 3.04 11.69 17.27
C GLY A 17 3.29 10.19 17.03
N ASN A 18 3.00 9.37 18.04
CA ASN A 18 3.48 7.98 18.13
C ASN A 18 2.44 6.92 17.72
N LYS A 19 1.39 7.30 16.96
CA LYS A 19 0.22 6.42 16.73
C LYS A 19 -0.04 6.02 15.28
N ALA A 20 0.15 6.93 14.33
CA ALA A 20 0.04 6.66 12.90
C ALA A 20 0.62 7.84 12.08
N PHE A 21 1.25 7.53 10.95
CA PHE A 21 1.72 8.39 9.88
C PHE A 21 0.53 8.75 9.00
N CYS A 22 -0.14 7.71 8.47
CA CYS A 22 -1.45 7.78 7.89
C CYS A 22 -2.04 6.36 7.90
N ALA A 23 -3.26 6.22 8.45
CA ALA A 23 -3.93 4.94 8.64
C ALA A 23 -4.91 4.59 7.48
N GLY A 24 -4.79 5.28 6.35
CA GLY A 24 -5.70 5.25 5.21
C GLY A 24 -6.59 6.49 5.14
N GLY A 25 -7.24 6.71 3.98
CA GLY A 25 -8.25 7.75 3.81
C GLY A 25 -9.43 7.57 4.78
N ASP A 26 -10.09 8.65 5.18
CA ASP A 26 -11.27 8.58 6.05
C ASP A 26 -12.50 8.10 5.26
N VAL A 27 -12.54 6.79 4.98
CA VAL A 27 -13.62 6.12 4.25
C VAL A 27 -14.99 6.26 4.90
N LYS A 28 -15.05 6.66 6.18
CA LYS A 28 -16.33 6.92 6.88
C LYS A 28 -16.95 8.25 6.51
N GLN A 29 -16.12 9.24 6.15
CA GLN A 29 -16.55 10.57 5.76
C GLN A 29 -16.70 10.73 4.24
N GLN A 30 -16.41 9.69 3.45
CA GLN A 30 -16.44 9.73 1.98
C GLN A 30 -17.82 10.06 1.40
N GLY A 31 -18.91 9.94 2.16
CA GLY A 31 -20.25 10.23 1.67
C GLY A 31 -20.64 9.33 0.48
N GLU A 32 -21.77 9.63 -0.16
CA GLU A 32 -22.20 8.96 -1.39
C GLU A 32 -22.17 9.93 -2.56
N GLY A 33 -21.93 9.41 -3.77
CA GLY A 33 -21.98 10.19 -5.01
C GLY A 33 -20.81 11.15 -5.19
N GLN A 34 -21.10 12.40 -5.55
CA GLN A 34 -20.10 13.35 -6.08
C GLN A 34 -19.01 13.77 -5.08
N HIS A 35 -19.28 13.69 -3.77
CA HIS A 35 -18.28 13.97 -2.74
C HIS A 35 -17.19 12.90 -2.67
N ALA A 36 -17.57 11.62 -2.80
CA ALA A 36 -16.63 10.51 -2.84
C ALA A 36 -15.74 10.58 -4.09
N ILE A 37 -16.32 10.91 -5.24
CA ILE A 37 -15.58 11.08 -6.50
C ILE A 37 -14.50 12.16 -6.34
N LYS A 38 -14.88 13.33 -5.82
CA LYS A 38 -13.94 14.44 -5.63
C LYS A 38 -12.81 14.09 -4.65
N PHE A 39 -13.12 13.34 -3.59
CA PHE A 39 -12.10 12.86 -2.66
C PHE A 39 -11.05 11.98 -3.35
N PHE A 40 -11.49 10.97 -4.11
CA PHE A 40 -10.58 10.08 -4.84
C PHE A 40 -9.82 10.82 -5.95
N GLU A 41 -10.45 11.80 -6.61
CA GLU A 41 -9.77 12.67 -7.57
C GLU A 41 -8.61 13.42 -6.92
N GLU A 42 -8.83 14.10 -5.80
CA GLU A 42 -7.79 14.83 -5.07
C GLU A 42 -6.70 13.88 -4.53
N GLU A 43 -7.08 12.69 -4.04
CA GLU A 43 -6.15 11.67 -3.54
C GLU A 43 -5.25 11.12 -4.65
N TYR A 44 -5.82 10.74 -5.79
CA TYR A 44 -5.07 10.19 -6.91
C TYR A 44 -4.22 11.25 -7.62
N GLN A 45 -4.70 12.49 -7.69
CA GLN A 45 -3.90 13.64 -8.12
C GLN A 45 -2.66 13.83 -7.23
N LEU A 46 -2.83 13.72 -5.91
CA LEU A 46 -1.72 13.81 -4.97
C LEU A 46 -0.75 12.63 -5.10
N ASN A 47 -1.25 11.40 -5.25
CA ASN A 47 -0.39 10.23 -5.45
C ASN A 47 0.42 10.36 -6.75
N HIS A 48 -0.23 10.80 -7.82
CA HIS A 48 0.45 11.06 -9.09
C HIS A 48 1.51 12.14 -8.94
N LEU A 49 1.18 13.27 -8.29
CA LEU A 49 2.13 14.33 -8.00
C LEU A 49 3.37 13.79 -7.26
N ILE A 50 3.19 13.01 -6.20
CA ILE A 50 4.32 12.41 -5.47
C ILE A 50 5.16 11.50 -6.38
N ALA A 51 4.53 10.76 -7.30
CA ALA A 51 5.22 9.87 -8.23
C ALA A 51 6.04 10.60 -9.30
N THR A 52 5.68 11.84 -9.64
CA THR A 52 6.26 12.62 -10.76
C THR A 52 6.91 13.93 -10.32
N LEU A 53 7.10 14.15 -9.00
CA LEU A 53 7.87 15.27 -8.47
C LEU A 53 9.33 15.21 -8.92
N ASP A 54 9.87 16.35 -9.36
CA ASP A 54 11.29 16.46 -9.71
C ASP A 54 12.18 16.57 -8.46
N LYS A 55 11.63 17.09 -7.37
CA LYS A 55 12.34 17.26 -6.10
C LYS A 55 12.44 15.93 -5.34
N PRO A 56 13.61 15.60 -4.76
CA PRO A 56 13.76 14.46 -3.88
C PRO A 56 12.71 14.45 -2.77
N PHE A 57 11.94 13.37 -2.72
CA PHE A 57 10.89 13.16 -1.73
C PHE A 57 11.26 11.99 -0.82
N VAL A 58 11.35 12.26 0.49
CA VAL A 58 11.70 11.29 1.53
C VAL A 58 10.51 11.07 2.44
N SER A 59 10.01 9.84 2.49
CA SER A 59 8.88 9.44 3.33
C SER A 59 9.35 8.61 4.53
N PHE A 60 9.13 9.11 5.74
CA PHE A 60 9.42 8.38 6.98
C PHE A 60 8.19 7.57 7.41
N LEU A 61 8.26 6.25 7.27
CA LEU A 61 7.14 5.33 7.51
C LEU A 61 6.97 4.96 8.99
N ASP A 62 7.35 5.84 9.90
CA ASP A 62 7.34 5.57 11.34
C ASP A 62 5.89 5.59 11.85
N VAL A 63 5.42 4.39 12.23
CA VAL A 63 4.06 4.09 12.69
C VAL A 63 3.00 4.21 11.58
N GLY A 64 2.65 3.14 10.86
CA GLY A 64 1.67 3.19 9.75
C GLY A 64 2.24 3.87 8.50
N GLY A 65 1.69 3.58 7.32
CA GLY A 65 2.43 3.78 6.07
C GLY A 65 1.82 4.72 5.04
N GLY A 66 0.56 5.15 5.19
CA GLY A 66 -0.17 5.92 4.17
C GLY A 66 0.27 5.56 2.75
N VAL A 67 -0.05 4.34 2.29
CA VAL A 67 0.66 3.71 1.15
C VAL A 67 0.77 4.63 -0.06
N GLY A 68 -0.30 5.32 -0.44
CA GLY A 68 -0.30 6.28 -1.55
C GLY A 68 0.62 7.49 -1.38
N LEU A 69 0.95 7.87 -0.14
CA LEU A 69 1.84 9.00 0.18
C LEU A 69 3.31 8.58 0.29
N SER A 70 3.60 7.28 0.22
CA SER A 70 4.95 6.76 0.44
C SER A 70 5.46 5.91 -0.71
N VAL A 71 4.66 4.99 -1.23
CA VAL A 71 5.15 3.96 -2.16
C VAL A 71 5.68 4.52 -3.48
N HIS A 72 5.16 5.68 -3.89
CA HIS A 72 5.58 6.37 -5.11
C HIS A 72 6.80 7.26 -4.92
N ALA A 73 7.16 7.57 -3.67
CA ALA A 73 8.35 8.37 -3.38
C ALA A 73 9.63 7.57 -3.65
N PRO A 74 10.70 8.16 -4.19
CA PRO A 74 11.96 7.47 -4.43
C PRO A 74 12.61 6.99 -3.13
N PHE A 75 12.47 7.72 -2.02
CA PHE A 75 13.03 7.36 -0.72
C PHE A 75 11.93 7.07 0.30
N ARG A 76 11.93 5.83 0.78
CA ARG A 76 10.94 5.25 1.70
C ARG A 76 11.69 4.62 2.86
N VAL A 77 11.66 5.28 4.01
CA VAL A 77 12.47 4.92 5.18
C VAL A 77 11.57 4.23 6.20
N ALA A 78 11.73 2.92 6.33
CA ALA A 78 11.06 2.13 7.36
C ALA A 78 11.83 2.16 8.69
N THR A 79 11.10 1.95 9.78
CA THR A 79 11.61 1.77 11.14
C THR A 79 11.06 0.48 11.73
N GLU A 80 11.49 0.10 12.93
CA GLU A 80 10.91 -1.01 13.70
C GLU A 80 9.39 -0.86 13.96
N ASN A 81 8.85 0.37 13.87
CA ASN A 81 7.44 0.65 14.10
C ASN A 81 6.61 0.65 12.82
N THR A 82 7.23 0.54 11.65
CA THR A 82 6.52 0.55 10.38
C THR A 82 5.58 -0.64 10.27
N VAL A 83 4.34 -0.36 9.86
CA VAL A 83 3.35 -1.39 9.49
C VAL A 83 2.80 -1.02 8.13
N PHE A 84 3.06 -1.88 7.16
CA PHE A 84 2.49 -1.80 5.81
C PHE A 84 1.32 -2.79 5.70
N ALA A 85 0.20 -2.37 5.13
CA ALA A 85 -0.90 -3.24 4.73
C ALA A 85 -1.76 -2.53 3.68
N MET A 86 -2.38 -3.32 2.80
CA MET A 86 -3.45 -2.91 1.88
C MET A 86 -4.73 -3.71 2.23
N PRO A 87 -5.49 -3.31 3.26
CA PRO A 87 -6.63 -4.09 3.76
C PRO A 87 -7.93 -3.87 2.96
N GLU A 88 -7.90 -3.18 1.83
CA GLU A 88 -9.06 -2.71 1.05
C GLU A 88 -10.03 -3.84 0.68
N THR A 89 -9.49 -5.02 0.35
CA THR A 89 -10.29 -6.22 0.01
C THR A 89 -11.15 -6.74 1.17
N LYS A 90 -10.79 -6.42 2.43
CA LYS A 90 -11.59 -6.74 3.62
C LYS A 90 -12.84 -5.90 3.72
N ILE A 91 -12.80 -4.68 3.18
CA ILE A 91 -13.93 -3.74 3.19
C ILE A 91 -14.69 -3.71 1.86
N GLY A 92 -14.39 -4.61 0.93
CA GLY A 92 -15.05 -4.67 -0.37
C GLY A 92 -14.51 -3.66 -1.39
N PHE A 93 -13.29 -3.17 -1.18
CA PHE A 93 -12.56 -2.31 -2.11
C PHE A 93 -11.34 -3.01 -2.69
N PHE A 94 -10.67 -2.42 -3.67
CA PHE A 94 -9.45 -2.98 -4.25
C PHE A 94 -8.23 -2.18 -3.77
N PRO A 95 -7.00 -2.71 -3.86
CA PRO A 95 -5.79 -1.97 -3.53
C PRO A 95 -5.65 -0.73 -4.43
N ASP A 96 -6.02 0.42 -3.89
CA ASP A 96 -6.12 1.71 -4.56
C ASP A 96 -4.78 2.46 -4.52
N VAL A 97 -4.81 3.78 -4.69
CA VAL A 97 -3.64 4.67 -4.59
C VAL A 97 -2.42 4.21 -5.41
N GLY A 98 -2.66 3.58 -6.57
CA GLY A 98 -1.63 3.03 -7.44
C GLY A 98 -1.14 1.61 -7.06
N GLY A 99 -1.89 0.88 -6.22
CA GLY A 99 -1.65 -0.53 -5.89
C GLY A 99 -1.46 -1.41 -7.12
N SER A 100 -2.33 -1.23 -8.12
CA SER A 100 -2.24 -1.89 -9.43
C SER A 100 -1.01 -1.51 -10.26
N PHE A 101 -0.29 -0.43 -9.89
CA PHE A 101 0.98 -0.06 -10.50
C PHE A 101 2.16 -0.72 -9.77
N PHE A 102 2.30 -0.52 -8.45
CA PHE A 102 3.51 -0.96 -7.75
C PHE A 102 3.49 -2.43 -7.33
N LEU A 103 2.33 -3.00 -6.96
CA LEU A 103 2.24 -4.38 -6.48
C LEU A 103 2.69 -5.39 -7.56
N PRO A 104 2.23 -5.29 -8.83
CA PRO A 104 2.70 -6.20 -9.88
C PRO A 104 4.17 -6.05 -10.25
N ARG A 105 4.84 -4.98 -9.78
CA ARG A 105 6.27 -4.71 -10.02
C ARG A 105 7.15 -5.18 -8.86
N MET A 106 6.55 -5.70 -7.78
CA MET A 106 7.29 -6.33 -6.70
C MET A 106 7.92 -7.64 -7.18
N ASP A 107 8.92 -8.11 -6.45
CA ASP A 107 9.62 -9.35 -6.78
C ASP A 107 8.67 -10.56 -6.69
N GLY A 108 8.58 -11.32 -7.80
CA GLY A 108 7.67 -12.46 -7.93
C GLY A 108 6.20 -12.09 -7.74
N GLU A 109 5.46 -12.94 -7.02
CA GLU A 109 4.02 -12.74 -6.77
C GLU A 109 3.74 -12.11 -5.40
N VAL A 110 4.76 -11.50 -4.76
CA VAL A 110 4.61 -10.87 -3.44
C VAL A 110 3.54 -9.79 -3.45
N GLY A 111 3.51 -8.94 -4.47
CA GLY A 111 2.51 -7.88 -4.56
C GLY A 111 1.09 -8.43 -4.73
N THR A 112 0.90 -9.43 -5.60
CA THR A 112 -0.37 -10.15 -5.78
C THR A 112 -0.83 -10.78 -4.46
N TYR A 113 0.07 -11.44 -3.74
CA TYR A 113 -0.23 -12.00 -2.42
C TYR A 113 -0.69 -10.93 -1.43
N LEU A 114 0.02 -9.79 -1.34
CA LEU A 114 -0.33 -8.69 -0.44
C LEU A 114 -1.69 -8.07 -0.82
N ALA A 115 -1.96 -7.89 -2.12
CA ALA A 115 -3.23 -7.39 -2.65
C ALA A 115 -4.42 -8.27 -2.24
N LEU A 116 -4.32 -9.57 -2.50
CA LEU A 116 -5.44 -10.50 -2.30
C LEU A 116 -5.70 -10.81 -0.83
N THR A 117 -4.66 -10.81 0.01
CA THR A 117 -4.78 -11.21 1.42
C THR A 117 -4.94 -10.04 2.38
N GLY A 118 -4.54 -8.84 1.97
CA GLY A 118 -4.38 -7.69 2.86
C GLY A 118 -3.48 -8.01 4.06
N ALA A 119 -2.46 -8.85 3.83
CA ALA A 119 -1.46 -9.21 4.83
C ALA A 119 -0.63 -7.98 5.22
N SER A 120 -0.24 -7.92 6.49
CA SER A 120 0.58 -6.82 7.00
C SER A 120 2.04 -7.23 7.09
N LEU A 121 2.93 -6.36 6.61
CA LEU A 121 4.37 -6.45 6.82
C LEU A 121 4.78 -5.47 7.91
N LYS A 122 5.80 -5.84 8.70
CA LYS A 122 6.24 -5.06 9.86
C LYS A 122 7.74 -4.83 9.83
N GLY A 123 8.12 -3.61 10.19
CA GLY A 123 9.51 -3.19 10.32
C GLY A 123 10.40 -3.67 9.18
N LEU A 124 11.39 -4.50 9.51
CA LEU A 124 12.38 -4.99 8.56
C LEU A 124 11.77 -5.76 7.38
N ASP A 125 10.64 -6.45 7.55
CA ASP A 125 9.98 -7.15 6.44
C ASP A 125 9.48 -6.19 5.35
N VAL A 126 9.18 -4.94 5.71
CA VAL A 126 8.78 -3.89 4.74
C VAL A 126 9.95 -3.51 3.85
N PHE A 127 11.15 -3.40 4.41
CA PHE A 127 12.39 -3.21 3.65
C PHE A 127 12.73 -4.43 2.80
N LEU A 128 12.73 -5.63 3.39
CA LEU A 128 13.07 -6.88 2.67
C LEU A 128 12.10 -7.20 1.53
N SER A 129 10.86 -6.72 1.59
CA SER A 129 9.88 -6.85 0.50
C SER A 129 10.10 -5.90 -0.68
N GLY A 130 10.96 -4.87 -0.52
CA GLY A 130 11.14 -3.80 -1.51
C GLY A 130 10.17 -2.63 -1.39
N ILE A 131 9.18 -2.69 -0.49
CA ILE A 131 8.26 -1.57 -0.22
C ILE A 131 9.01 -0.39 0.39
N ALA A 132 9.90 -0.62 1.35
CA ALA A 132 10.81 0.42 1.83
C ALA A 132 12.17 0.30 1.14
N THR A 133 12.77 1.45 0.80
CA THR A 133 14.13 1.51 0.23
C THR A 133 15.21 1.42 1.29
N HIS A 134 14.92 1.85 2.51
CA HIS A 134 15.89 1.96 3.59
C HIS A 134 15.24 1.53 4.90
N TYR A 135 16.06 1.07 5.84
CA TYR A 135 15.63 0.76 7.20
C TYR A 135 16.52 1.48 8.21
N VAL A 136 15.92 2.44 8.92
CA VAL A 136 16.61 3.28 9.91
C VAL A 136 15.90 3.16 11.25
N PRO A 137 16.60 2.85 12.36
CA PRO A 137 15.97 2.81 13.68
C PRO A 137 15.26 4.13 14.01
N SER A 138 14.05 4.07 14.56
CA SER A 138 13.21 5.25 14.83
C SER A 138 13.95 6.34 15.63
N GLN A 139 14.81 5.94 16.57
CA GLN A 139 15.62 6.83 17.41
C GLN A 139 16.63 7.68 16.62
N ARG A 140 17.01 7.26 15.41
CA ARG A 140 17.94 7.98 14.52
C ARG A 140 17.23 8.92 13.56
N LEU A 141 15.91 8.81 13.38
CA LEU A 141 15.16 9.67 12.46
C LEU A 141 15.32 11.18 12.73
N PRO A 142 15.33 11.69 13.98
CA PRO A 142 15.57 13.11 14.21
C PRO A 142 16.95 13.59 13.73
N LEU A 143 17.97 12.74 13.83
CA LEU A 143 19.32 13.06 13.35
C LEU A 143 19.39 13.01 11.83
N LEU A 144 18.73 12.02 11.21
CA LEU A 144 18.59 11.94 9.76
C LEU A 144 17.83 13.15 9.19
N GLU A 145 16.75 13.57 9.84
CA GLU A 145 16.00 14.77 9.44
C GLU A 145 16.88 16.01 9.42
N ASN A 146 17.65 16.24 10.49
CA ASN A 146 18.60 17.35 10.55
C ASN A 146 19.64 17.27 9.44
N ARG A 147 20.23 16.08 9.21
CA ARG A 147 21.20 15.86 8.13
C ARG A 147 20.62 16.19 6.76
N LEU A 148 19.38 15.76 6.47
CA LEU A 148 18.70 16.02 5.20
C LEU A 148 18.41 17.52 5.02
N SER A 149 18.10 18.25 6.09
CA SER A 149 17.85 19.70 6.05
C SER A 149 19.10 20.55 5.76
N GLU A 150 20.29 20.00 5.98
CA GLU A 150 21.57 20.66 5.70
C GLU A 150 22.01 20.48 4.23
N ILE A 151 21.30 19.67 3.45
CA ILE A 151 21.67 19.39 2.06
C ILE A 151 21.23 20.55 1.15
N GLU A 152 22.20 21.10 0.41
CA GLU A 152 21.99 22.26 -0.47
C GLU A 152 21.76 21.90 -1.95
N CYS A 153 21.55 20.62 -2.27
CA CYS A 153 21.27 20.14 -3.62
C CYS A 153 20.11 19.13 -3.66
N ASP A 154 19.51 18.96 -4.83
CA ASP A 154 18.40 18.03 -5.10
C ASP A 154 18.88 16.75 -5.82
N ASP A 155 20.15 16.40 -5.67
CA ASP A 155 20.73 15.18 -6.22
C ASP A 155 20.32 13.95 -5.39
N HIS A 156 19.63 13.00 -6.04
CA HIS A 156 19.14 11.78 -5.42
C HIS A 156 20.27 10.91 -4.85
N GLU A 157 21.46 10.89 -5.45
CA GLU A 157 22.59 10.11 -4.94
C GLU A 157 23.12 10.69 -3.62
N VAL A 158 23.10 12.02 -3.49
CA VAL A 158 23.48 12.70 -2.25
C VAL A 158 22.46 12.41 -1.15
N ILE A 159 21.16 12.39 -1.48
CA ILE A 159 20.11 12.03 -0.53
C ILE A 159 20.23 10.57 -0.10
N ASN A 160 20.45 9.66 -1.06
CA ASN A 160 20.65 8.24 -0.81
C ASN A 160 21.83 8.02 0.16
N ALA A 161 22.99 8.60 -0.14
CA ALA A 161 24.17 8.52 0.71
C ALA A 161 23.92 9.06 2.13
N ALA A 162 23.19 10.19 2.24
CA ALA A 162 22.84 10.76 3.54
C ALA A 162 21.92 9.85 4.37
N ILE A 163 21.01 9.09 3.75
CA ILE A 163 20.16 8.12 4.45
C ILE A 163 20.98 6.91 4.91
N GLU A 164 21.87 6.40 4.05
CA GLU A 164 22.76 5.26 4.33
C GLU A 164 23.69 5.49 5.55
N GLU A 165 24.07 6.74 5.84
CA GLU A 165 24.82 7.11 7.05
C GLU A 165 24.09 6.69 8.36
N PHE A 166 22.77 6.53 8.34
CA PHE A 166 21.95 6.26 9.53
C PHE A 166 21.38 4.84 9.58
N VAL A 167 21.53 4.06 8.51
CA VAL A 167 21.10 2.65 8.47
C VAL A 167 21.84 1.87 9.57
N ALA A 168 21.14 0.93 10.19
CA ALA A 168 21.72 0.04 11.20
C ALA A 168 21.97 -1.33 10.60
N GLU A 169 23.00 -2.02 11.08
CA GLU A 169 23.15 -3.44 10.81
C GLU A 169 21.92 -4.19 11.32
N HIS A 170 21.34 -5.00 10.44
CA HIS A 170 20.19 -5.81 10.76
C HIS A 170 20.61 -7.03 11.56
N ASN A 171 19.77 -7.47 12.49
CA ASN A 171 20.01 -8.72 13.20
C ASN A 171 20.01 -9.88 12.21
N HIS A 172 21.14 -10.60 12.10
CA HIS A 172 21.30 -11.75 11.22
C HIS A 172 20.33 -12.90 11.54
N ASP A 173 19.72 -12.90 12.74
CA ASP A 173 18.72 -13.89 13.14
C ASP A 173 17.30 -13.56 12.66
N HIS A 174 17.06 -12.41 12.01
CA HIS A 174 15.73 -12.05 11.51
C HIS A 174 15.31 -12.97 10.35
N SER A 175 14.21 -13.70 10.54
CA SER A 175 13.60 -14.50 9.48
C SER A 175 12.57 -13.67 8.73
N TYR A 176 12.82 -13.39 7.45
CA TYR A 176 11.87 -12.71 6.58
C TYR A 176 10.54 -13.47 6.50
N ALA A 177 9.43 -12.81 6.84
CA ALA A 177 8.10 -13.44 6.92
C ALA A 177 7.62 -14.06 5.60
N LEU A 178 8.00 -13.47 4.46
CA LEU A 178 7.65 -13.97 3.13
C LEU A 178 8.77 -14.78 2.49
N GLY A 179 9.83 -15.12 3.21
CA GLY A 179 10.98 -15.87 2.70
C GLY A 179 10.77 -17.39 2.67
N GLY A 180 11.80 -18.12 2.21
CA GLY A 180 11.87 -19.58 2.30
C GLY A 180 10.73 -20.31 1.57
N ASN A 181 10.05 -21.22 2.27
CA ASN A 181 8.96 -22.00 1.68
C ASN A 181 7.71 -21.15 1.41
N VAL A 182 7.46 -20.11 2.21
CA VAL A 182 6.36 -19.17 1.98
C VAL A 182 6.56 -18.50 0.61
N ARG A 183 7.78 -18.02 0.33
CA ARG A 183 8.08 -17.40 -0.97
C ARG A 183 7.80 -18.33 -2.14
N LYS A 184 8.26 -19.58 -2.03
CA LYS A 184 8.08 -20.60 -3.07
C LYS A 184 6.60 -20.88 -3.35
N SER A 185 5.74 -20.74 -2.36
CA SER A 185 4.30 -20.93 -2.56
C SER A 185 3.62 -19.72 -3.16
N ILE A 186 4.05 -18.52 -2.77
CA ILE A 186 3.60 -17.25 -3.34
C ILE A 186 3.92 -17.23 -4.85
N ASP A 187 5.16 -17.49 -5.23
CA ASP A 187 5.64 -17.37 -6.62
C ASP A 187 5.14 -18.47 -7.57
N ARG A 188 4.32 -19.41 -7.08
CA ARG A 188 4.03 -20.62 -7.84
C ARG A 188 2.92 -20.50 -8.86
N VAL A 189 1.99 -19.53 -8.83
CA VAL A 189 0.87 -19.59 -9.80
C VAL A 189 0.11 -18.28 -10.03
N GLU A 190 -0.31 -18.15 -11.29
CA GLU A 190 -1.48 -17.44 -11.85
C GLU A 190 -2.85 -17.83 -11.19
N ASP A 191 -2.87 -18.79 -10.26
CA ASP A 191 -4.06 -19.29 -9.53
C ASP A 191 -3.66 -19.65 -8.08
N ILE A 192 -3.46 -18.60 -7.27
CA ILE A 192 -2.93 -18.65 -5.90
C ILE A 192 -3.72 -19.62 -5.00
N LEU A 193 -5.04 -19.73 -5.17
CA LEU A 193 -5.87 -20.61 -4.33
C LEU A 193 -5.51 -22.09 -4.52
N LYS A 194 -5.40 -22.56 -5.77
CA LYS A 194 -5.00 -23.95 -6.05
C LYS A 194 -3.59 -24.26 -5.56
N ALA A 195 -2.67 -23.30 -5.65
CA ALA A 195 -1.31 -23.42 -5.16
C ALA A 195 -1.27 -23.69 -3.65
N LEU A 196 -2.02 -22.87 -2.91
CA LEU A 196 -2.10 -22.95 -1.44
C LEU A 196 -2.77 -24.26 -0.99
N GLU A 197 -3.76 -24.75 -1.73
CA GLU A 197 -4.45 -26.02 -1.45
C GLU A 197 -3.49 -27.20 -1.59
N GLN A 198 -2.64 -27.20 -2.62
CA GLN A 198 -1.65 -28.25 -2.85
C GLN A 198 -0.51 -28.24 -1.83
N GLU A 199 -0.05 -27.08 -1.39
CA GLU A 199 0.99 -26.98 -0.36
C GLU A 199 0.50 -27.53 0.99
N ASN A 200 -0.76 -27.27 1.33
CA ASN A 200 -1.43 -27.80 2.51
C ASN A 200 -0.64 -27.62 3.84
N SER A 201 0.04 -26.48 4.00
CA SER A 201 0.74 -26.13 5.23
C SER A 201 -0.19 -25.37 6.18
N ASN A 202 0.25 -25.16 7.44
CA ASN A 202 -0.53 -24.33 8.37
C ASN A 202 -0.65 -22.89 7.88
N TRP A 203 0.38 -22.38 7.22
CA TRP A 203 0.35 -21.05 6.60
C TRP A 203 -0.62 -21.04 5.42
N SER A 204 -0.54 -22.01 4.50
CA SER A 204 -1.36 -22.00 3.29
C SER A 204 -2.85 -22.13 3.59
N ARG A 205 -3.24 -22.99 4.54
CA ARG A 205 -4.63 -23.08 5.02
C ARG A 205 -5.13 -21.79 5.64
N LYS A 206 -4.29 -21.10 6.42
CA LYS A 206 -4.63 -19.80 7.02
C LYS A 206 -4.80 -18.72 5.95
N THR A 207 -3.93 -18.73 4.93
CA THR A 207 -4.01 -17.82 3.79
C THR A 207 -5.30 -18.05 2.99
N ILE A 208 -5.64 -19.30 2.66
CA ILE A 208 -6.91 -19.64 1.98
C ILE A 208 -8.11 -19.12 2.78
N ASN A 209 -8.15 -19.43 4.08
CA ASN A 209 -9.23 -18.95 4.95
C ASN A 209 -9.31 -17.42 4.99
N THR A 210 -8.19 -16.73 4.81
CA THR A 210 -8.15 -15.27 4.74
C THR A 210 -8.73 -14.77 3.42
N ILE A 211 -8.29 -15.33 2.28
CA ILE A 211 -8.80 -14.96 0.94
C ILE A 211 -10.31 -15.20 0.83
N LEU A 212 -10.81 -16.34 1.33
CA LEU A 212 -12.24 -16.68 1.29
C LEU A 212 -13.12 -15.78 2.17
N GLN A 213 -12.54 -14.98 3.06
CA GLN A 213 -13.27 -13.98 3.86
C GLN A 213 -13.32 -12.61 3.18
N MET A 214 -12.50 -12.38 2.16
CA MET A 214 -12.50 -11.13 1.38
C MET A 214 -13.72 -11.08 0.48
N SER A 215 -14.05 -9.87 0.00
CA SER A 215 -15.08 -9.71 -1.01
C SER A 215 -14.68 -10.45 -2.30
N PRO A 216 -15.50 -11.41 -2.80
CA PRO A 216 -15.23 -12.11 -4.05
C PRO A 216 -15.16 -11.16 -5.24
N THR A 217 -15.97 -10.10 -5.20
CA THR A 217 -15.95 -9.06 -6.21
C THR A 217 -14.66 -8.25 -6.13
N SER A 218 -14.15 -7.88 -4.96
CA SER A 218 -12.85 -7.17 -4.87
C SER A 218 -11.65 -7.99 -5.32
N LEU A 219 -11.71 -9.33 -5.18
CA LEU A 219 -10.69 -10.25 -5.70
C LEU A 219 -10.73 -10.37 -7.24
N LYS A 220 -11.85 -10.01 -7.85
CA LYS A 220 -12.10 -9.96 -9.30
C LYS A 220 -12.48 -8.53 -9.75
N GLU A 221 -12.12 -7.55 -8.94
CA GLU A 221 -12.28 -6.11 -9.13
C GLU A 221 -13.71 -5.48 -8.99
N LYS A 222 -14.87 -6.14 -8.99
CA LYS A 222 -16.17 -5.45 -8.69
C LYS A 222 -16.25 -4.93 -7.22
N SER A 223 -16.83 -3.77 -6.95
CA SER A 223 -16.79 -3.16 -5.59
C SER A 223 -18.01 -3.50 -4.74
N ASP A 224 -17.78 -4.08 -3.55
CA ASP A 224 -18.77 -4.32 -2.48
C ASP A 224 -18.58 -3.33 -1.31
N PHE A 225 -17.91 -2.21 -1.60
CA PHE A 225 -17.31 -1.29 -0.66
C PHE A 225 -18.28 -0.72 0.38
N ALA A 226 -19.43 -0.21 -0.06
CA ALA A 226 -20.42 0.37 0.84
C ALA A 226 -20.92 -0.65 1.89
N ARG A 227 -21.03 -1.92 1.50
CA ARG A 227 -21.42 -3.00 2.41
C ARG A 227 -20.33 -3.29 3.43
N GLY A 228 -19.08 -3.42 3.00
CA GLY A 228 -17.95 -3.70 3.88
C GLY A 228 -17.67 -2.55 4.86
N VAL A 229 -17.69 -1.30 4.39
CA VAL A 229 -17.54 -0.10 5.22
C VAL A 229 -18.64 -0.04 6.29
N LYS A 230 -19.90 -0.24 5.89
CA LYS A 230 -21.02 -0.24 6.84
C LYS A 230 -20.83 -1.31 7.93
N HIS A 231 -20.57 -2.55 7.54
CA HIS A 231 -20.46 -3.68 8.47
C HIS A 231 -19.25 -3.57 9.42
N LEU A 232 -18.05 -3.30 8.88
CA LEU A 232 -16.81 -3.34 9.66
C LEU A 232 -16.48 -2.02 10.37
N LEU A 233 -16.82 -0.88 9.78
CA LEU A 233 -16.36 0.43 10.24
C LEU A 233 -17.47 1.24 10.93
N VAL A 234 -18.71 1.15 10.45
CA VAL A 234 -19.88 1.83 11.03
C VAL A 234 -20.49 0.98 12.15
N GLU A 235 -20.89 -0.25 11.83
CA GLU A 235 -21.53 -1.20 12.76
C GLU A 235 -20.51 -1.88 13.69
N LYS A 236 -19.23 -1.93 13.28
CA LYS A 236 -18.10 -2.50 14.04
C LYS A 236 -18.29 -3.99 14.36
N GLU A 237 -18.96 -4.70 13.46
CA GLU A 237 -19.14 -6.14 13.54
C GLU A 237 -17.78 -6.85 13.37
N LYS A 238 -17.55 -7.92 14.13
CA LYS A 238 -16.29 -8.67 14.11
C LYS A 238 -16.27 -9.84 13.12
N THR A 239 -17.42 -10.12 12.52
CA THR A 239 -17.61 -11.19 11.54
C THR A 239 -17.37 -10.65 10.12
N PRO A 240 -17.02 -11.51 9.14
CA PRO A 240 -16.98 -11.10 7.75
C PRO A 240 -18.36 -10.60 7.26
N PRO A 241 -18.40 -9.55 6.42
CA PRO A 241 -19.63 -9.12 5.77
C PRO A 241 -20.26 -10.23 4.92
N LYS A 242 -21.58 -10.16 4.72
CA LYS A 242 -22.28 -11.02 3.76
C LYS A 242 -22.13 -10.45 2.36
N TRP A 243 -21.11 -10.87 1.63
CA TRP A 243 -20.80 -10.41 0.28
C TRP A 243 -21.87 -10.82 -0.76
N ASP A 244 -21.96 -10.05 -1.84
CA ASP A 244 -22.86 -10.29 -2.97
C ASP A 244 -22.14 -9.95 -4.29
N PRO A 245 -21.82 -10.96 -5.11
CA PRO A 245 -21.99 -12.40 -4.89
C PRO A 245 -21.23 -12.96 -3.69
N PRO A 246 -21.70 -14.08 -3.11
CA PRO A 246 -21.10 -14.71 -1.92
C PRO A 246 -19.85 -15.54 -2.22
N SER A 247 -19.54 -15.82 -3.50
CA SER A 247 -18.44 -16.68 -3.91
C SER A 247 -17.76 -16.21 -5.21
N LEU A 248 -16.51 -16.62 -5.42
CA LEU A 248 -15.74 -16.29 -6.63
C LEU A 248 -16.31 -16.93 -7.91
N GLU A 249 -17.00 -18.07 -7.78
CA GLU A 249 -17.61 -18.82 -8.88
C GLU A 249 -18.79 -18.06 -9.50
N GLU A 250 -19.38 -17.13 -8.74
CA GLU A 250 -20.53 -16.33 -9.12
C GLU A 250 -20.15 -14.94 -9.67
N VAL A 251 -18.85 -14.65 -9.83
CA VAL A 251 -18.36 -13.43 -10.48
C VAL A 251 -17.91 -13.76 -11.90
N PHE A 252 -18.60 -13.22 -12.90
CA PHE A 252 -18.33 -13.47 -14.33
C PHE A 252 -17.52 -12.33 -14.96
N ASP A 253 -16.73 -12.61 -16.00
CA ASP A 253 -15.88 -11.59 -16.66
C ASP A 253 -16.68 -10.41 -17.20
N VAL A 254 -17.91 -10.65 -17.66
CA VAL A 254 -18.83 -9.60 -18.14
C VAL A 254 -19.18 -8.57 -17.05
N ASP A 255 -19.23 -8.99 -15.78
CA ASP A 255 -19.47 -8.09 -14.66
C ASP A 255 -18.29 -7.13 -14.40
N ILE A 256 -17.08 -7.55 -14.78
CA ILE A 256 -15.84 -6.78 -14.62
C ILE A 256 -15.72 -5.79 -15.78
N ASP A 257 -15.91 -6.28 -17.00
CA ASP A 257 -15.79 -5.49 -18.23
C ASP A 257 -16.77 -4.32 -18.26
N GLU A 258 -18.02 -4.56 -17.86
CA GLU A 258 -19.05 -3.51 -17.81
C GLU A 258 -18.74 -2.44 -16.74
N PHE A 259 -18.08 -2.80 -15.65
CA PHE A 259 -17.79 -1.88 -14.55
C PHE A 259 -16.54 -1.02 -14.79
N TYR A 260 -15.47 -1.61 -15.34
CA TYR A 260 -14.17 -0.93 -15.49
C TYR A 260 -13.88 -0.40 -16.89
N PHE A 261 -14.31 -1.12 -17.92
CA PHE A 261 -13.93 -0.84 -19.31
C PHE A 261 -15.05 -0.21 -20.13
N ASN A 262 -16.19 0.11 -19.49
CA ASN A 262 -17.27 0.87 -20.10
C ASN A 262 -17.24 2.35 -19.63
N PRO A 263 -16.70 3.29 -20.43
CA PRO A 263 -16.57 4.71 -20.05
C PRO A 263 -17.91 5.48 -20.08
N SER A 264 -19.04 4.80 -20.31
CA SER A 264 -20.34 5.44 -20.46
C SER A 264 -20.78 6.16 -19.18
N GLY A 265 -20.62 7.49 -19.14
CA GLY A 265 -21.08 8.33 -18.04
C GLY A 265 -20.05 8.60 -16.94
N THR A 266 -18.77 8.25 -17.15
CA THR A 266 -17.67 8.63 -16.27
C THR A 266 -16.90 9.83 -16.83
N GLN A 267 -16.29 10.60 -15.92
CA GLN A 267 -15.36 11.68 -16.27
C GLN A 267 -13.93 11.16 -16.08
N GLU A 268 -13.05 11.42 -17.04
CA GLU A 268 -11.62 11.10 -16.89
C GLU A 268 -10.99 11.95 -15.79
N LEU A 269 -10.08 11.34 -15.03
CA LEU A 269 -9.32 12.03 -14.01
C LEU A 269 -8.33 13.01 -14.67
N GLU A 270 -8.49 14.30 -14.41
CA GLU A 270 -7.48 15.29 -14.78
C GLU A 270 -6.31 15.24 -13.79
N LEU A 271 -5.09 15.05 -14.29
CA LEU A 271 -3.89 15.04 -13.46
C LEU A 271 -3.37 16.46 -13.24
N LEU A 272 -2.69 16.67 -12.11
CA LEU A 272 -2.02 17.94 -11.84
C LEU A 272 -0.86 18.12 -12.83
N ASN A 273 -0.91 19.18 -13.64
CA ASN A 273 0.23 19.60 -14.44
C ASN A 273 1.30 20.16 -13.51
N ILE A 274 2.50 19.59 -13.56
CA ILE A 274 3.65 19.94 -12.72
C ILE A 274 4.74 20.60 -13.57
#